data_AF-A0A420G1W5-F1
#
_entry.id   AF-A0A420G1W5-F1
#
_cell.length_a   1.000
_cell.length_b   1.000
_cell.length_c   1.000
_cell.angle_alpha   90.00
_cell.angle_beta   90.00
_cell.angle_gamma   90.00
#
_symmetry.space_group_name_H-M   'P 1'
#
loop_
_entity.id
_entity.type
_entity.pdbx_description
1 polymer ?
#
loop_
_entity_poly.entity_id
_entity_poly.type
_entity_poly.pdbx_seq_one_letter_code
_entity_poly.pdbx_strand_id
1 'polypeptide(L)'
;MKILSKILILFLAVFLYSSCQKEVVKKVDFSNYNDDDPQTNTELDAWLKTTFLDEYNIDVVYRYNRYYHDAERNVTPIYVDKVKPAMTAVLESYILPYRKVAGETFIKRYVPKEWVLFGSPSLATDGTGVAGTAAAGRRVTLYSLNTQSPNFGVLVIHHEFTHILNQLVAIPTDFESISKADYNADWAKIPADTAKKYGFVTSYAMGKYTEDYAEVAAHLLVKGQAWYDNYASGSSTLGKTKLKQKEANVVNYFTTGLKVDFRALQKEVQEYMKRTAPTDNSLSIRPYVSSLYKTVTMNLSNAYYTKYGTSSAFSSVYSALRTGLAASNRTLNSISVRFDSSTQATIRVNYTSASGTFDADFTFSYTYDKSTGDLKLTKADQAGTTGNYQNANNIAGAFNSSLLTYFSNKVFTASWLNANVDPVDYNNLGAFYEKDNATNYWYGTLGQTL
;
A
#
# COMPACT_ATOMS: atom_id res chain seq x y z
N MET A 1 40.10 -43.85 69.82
CA MET A 1 39.78 -43.58 68.40
C MET A 1 38.75 -44.51 67.77
N LYS A 2 38.76 -45.83 68.01
CA LYS A 2 37.83 -46.78 67.34
C LYS A 2 36.35 -46.68 67.76
N ILE A 3 36.04 -46.18 68.97
CA ILE A 3 34.66 -46.02 69.45
C ILE A 3 34.04 -44.70 68.97
N LEU A 4 34.79 -43.60 68.98
CA LEU A 4 34.33 -42.31 68.42
C LEU A 4 34.04 -42.40 66.91
N SER A 5 34.85 -43.13 66.15
CA SER A 5 34.61 -43.34 64.71
C SER A 5 33.33 -44.14 64.45
N LYS A 6 32.99 -45.12 65.29
CA LYS A 6 31.73 -45.89 65.19
C LYS A 6 30.51 -45.06 65.57
N ILE A 7 30.62 -44.18 66.58
CA ILE A 7 29.55 -43.26 66.98
C ILE A 7 29.31 -42.21 65.89
N LEU A 8 30.36 -41.70 65.25
CA LEU A 8 30.27 -40.73 64.15
C LEU A 8 29.62 -41.35 62.90
N ILE A 9 29.95 -42.61 62.57
CA ILE A 9 29.33 -43.35 61.45
C ILE A 9 27.85 -43.64 61.73
N LEU A 10 27.50 -43.97 62.99
CA LEU A 10 26.10 -44.18 63.39
C LEU A 10 25.28 -42.88 63.34
N PHE A 11 25.87 -41.74 63.76
CA PHE A 11 25.23 -40.43 63.67
C PHE A 11 25.04 -39.99 62.20
N LEU A 12 26.02 -40.25 61.33
CA LEU A 12 25.94 -39.96 59.90
C LEU A 12 24.87 -40.82 59.19
N ALA A 13 24.73 -42.08 59.59
CA ALA A 13 23.69 -42.97 59.06
C ALA A 13 22.28 -42.52 59.45
N VAL A 14 22.07 -41.99 60.67
CA VAL A 14 20.76 -41.49 61.13
C VAL A 14 20.35 -40.20 60.40
N PHE A 15 21.30 -39.33 60.04
CA PHE A 15 21.01 -38.13 59.24
C PHE A 15 20.65 -38.43 57.77
N LEU A 16 21.13 -39.55 57.21
CA LEU A 16 20.82 -39.96 55.83
C LEU A 16 19.41 -40.55 55.68
N TYR A 17 18.77 -41.03 56.75
CA TYR A 17 17.38 -41.54 56.69
C TYR A 17 16.31 -40.44 56.79
N SER A 18 16.65 -39.24 57.28
CA SER A 18 15.70 -38.12 57.40
C SER A 18 15.66 -37.18 56.18
N SER A 19 16.55 -37.38 55.20
CA SER A 19 16.64 -36.55 53.98
C SER A 19 15.79 -37.06 52.81
N CYS A 20 15.11 -38.21 52.96
CA CYS A 20 14.17 -38.74 51.98
C CYS A 20 12.76 -38.89 52.59
N GLN A 21 12.17 -37.79 53.06
CA GLN A 21 10.73 -37.69 52.89
C GLN A 21 10.48 -37.47 51.41
N LYS A 22 9.90 -38.47 50.74
CA LYS A 22 9.29 -38.27 49.43
C LYS A 22 8.29 -37.13 49.66
N GLU A 23 8.56 -35.93 49.14
CA GLU A 23 7.51 -34.93 49.06
C GLU A 23 6.38 -35.62 48.31
N VAL A 24 5.28 -35.87 49.00
CA VAL A 24 4.05 -36.24 48.33
C VAL A 24 3.81 -35.05 47.43
N VAL A 25 4.03 -35.22 46.13
CA VAL A 25 3.59 -34.28 45.12
C VAL A 25 2.12 -34.09 45.44
N LYS A 26 1.78 -33.00 46.14
CA LYS A 26 0.40 -32.59 46.30
C LYS A 26 -0.10 -32.59 44.88
N LYS A 27 -1.16 -33.34 44.59
CA LYS A 27 -1.82 -33.27 43.28
C LYS A 27 -2.06 -31.78 43.05
N VAL A 28 -1.21 -31.17 42.23
CA VAL A 28 -1.36 -29.77 41.87
C VAL A 28 -2.65 -29.79 41.07
N ASP A 29 -3.65 -29.11 41.60
CA ASP A 29 -4.92 -29.01 40.92
C ASP A 29 -4.75 -28.08 39.72
N PHE A 30 -4.41 -28.70 38.58
CA PHE A 30 -4.24 -28.01 37.31
C PHE A 30 -5.57 -27.49 36.75
N SER A 31 -6.73 -27.80 37.34
CA SER A 31 -8.04 -27.32 36.85
C SER A 31 -8.22 -25.80 37.00
N ASN A 32 -7.45 -25.16 37.88
CA ASN A 32 -7.42 -23.70 38.05
C ASN A 32 -6.31 -23.01 37.24
N TYR A 33 -5.47 -23.79 36.53
CA TYR A 33 -4.45 -23.25 35.63
C TYR A 33 -5.03 -23.24 34.21
N ASN A 34 -4.67 -22.22 33.43
CA ASN A 34 -4.93 -22.28 32.00
C ASN A 34 -4.18 -23.48 31.44
N ASP A 35 -4.87 -24.32 30.67
CA ASP A 35 -4.23 -25.36 29.88
C ASP A 35 -3.13 -24.69 29.02
N ASP A 36 -1.96 -25.33 28.92
CA ASP A 36 -0.87 -24.83 28.07
C ASP A 36 -1.19 -25.08 26.57
N ASP A 37 -2.10 -26.02 26.29
CA ASP A 37 -2.68 -26.26 24.96
C ASP A 37 -4.16 -26.68 25.07
N PRO A 38 -5.08 -25.74 25.36
CA PRO A 38 -6.50 -26.05 25.39
C PRO A 38 -6.96 -26.33 23.96
N GLN A 39 -7.01 -27.61 23.61
CA GLN A 39 -7.61 -28.15 22.39
C GLN A 39 -9.15 -28.05 22.50
N THR A 40 -9.67 -26.84 22.72
CA THR A 40 -11.09 -26.55 22.63
C THR A 40 -11.41 -26.40 21.14
N ASN A 41 -12.27 -27.24 20.58
CA ASN A 41 -12.76 -27.12 19.20
C ASN A 41 -13.71 -25.93 19.08
N THR A 42 -13.20 -24.71 19.27
CA THR A 42 -14.00 -23.49 19.19
C THR A 42 -14.37 -23.18 17.74
N GLU A 43 -15.35 -22.29 17.54
CA GLU A 43 -15.67 -21.76 16.20
C GLU A 43 -14.46 -21.08 15.55
N LEU A 44 -13.59 -20.46 16.35
CA LEU A 44 -12.35 -19.86 15.88
C LEU A 44 -11.39 -20.94 15.36
N ASP A 45 -11.17 -22.01 16.13
CA ASP A 45 -10.29 -23.10 15.73
C ASP A 45 -10.81 -23.83 14.48
N ALA A 46 -12.12 -24.05 14.38
CA ALA A 46 -12.74 -24.61 13.18
C ALA A 46 -12.57 -23.70 11.96
N TRP A 47 -12.72 -22.38 12.13
CA TRP A 47 -12.48 -21.41 11.06
C TRP A 47 -11.01 -21.36 10.64
N LEU A 48 -10.06 -21.37 11.59
CA LEU A 48 -8.63 -21.40 11.31
C LEU A 48 -8.24 -22.68 10.56
N LYS A 49 -8.73 -23.83 11.02
CA LYS A 49 -8.50 -25.11 10.37
C LYS A 49 -9.00 -25.11 8.93
N THR A 50 -10.27 -24.78 8.71
CA THR A 50 -10.88 -24.84 7.36
C THR A 50 -10.30 -23.80 6.40
N THR A 51 -10.02 -22.59 6.90
CA THR A 51 -9.61 -21.46 6.06
C THR A 51 -8.11 -21.46 5.75
N PHE A 52 -7.27 -21.97 6.67
CA PHE A 52 -5.81 -21.90 6.58
C PHE A 52 -5.15 -23.28 6.52
N LEU A 53 -5.45 -24.16 7.48
CA LEU A 53 -4.78 -25.46 7.54
C LEU A 53 -5.19 -26.38 6.38
N ASP A 54 -6.47 -26.57 6.17
CA ASP A 54 -7.02 -27.48 5.16
C ASP A 54 -6.78 -26.93 3.75
N GLU A 55 -6.96 -25.62 3.56
CA GLU A 55 -6.84 -25.01 2.24
C GLU A 55 -5.38 -24.75 1.82
N TYR A 56 -4.51 -24.29 2.73
CA TYR A 56 -3.17 -23.80 2.39
C TYR A 56 -2.01 -24.49 3.14
N ASN A 57 -2.32 -25.45 4.02
CA ASN A 57 -1.37 -26.08 4.95
C ASN A 57 -0.67 -25.06 5.85
N ILE A 58 -1.45 -24.12 6.37
CA ILE A 58 -0.97 -23.07 7.27
C ILE A 58 -1.44 -23.36 8.69
N ASP A 59 -0.50 -23.52 9.60
CA ASP A 59 -0.76 -23.57 11.04
C ASP A 59 -0.77 -22.16 11.63
N VAL A 60 -1.77 -21.87 12.48
CA VAL A 60 -1.93 -20.55 13.11
C VAL A 60 -1.82 -20.71 14.62
N VAL A 61 -0.66 -20.32 15.14
CA VAL A 61 -0.31 -20.39 16.55
C VAL A 61 -0.66 -19.05 17.22
N TYR A 62 -1.82 -19.01 17.88
CA TYR A 62 -2.26 -17.84 18.66
C TYR A 62 -2.29 -18.08 20.18
N ARG A 63 -2.28 -19.35 20.59
CA ARG A 63 -2.12 -19.74 22.00
C ARG A 63 -0.67 -19.51 22.39
N TYR A 64 -0.45 -18.83 23.52
CA TYR A 64 0.89 -18.44 23.93
C TYR A 64 1.76 -19.65 24.21
N ASN A 65 2.96 -19.66 23.64
CA ASN A 65 3.96 -20.67 23.93
C ASN A 65 5.35 -20.04 23.81
N ARG A 66 6.14 -20.21 24.88
CA ARG A 66 7.48 -19.62 25.04
C ARG A 66 8.50 -20.04 23.97
N TYR A 67 8.26 -21.15 23.26
CA TYR A 67 9.17 -21.63 22.22
C TYR A 67 9.05 -20.87 20.89
N TYR A 68 8.07 -19.96 20.77
CA TYR A 68 7.85 -19.18 19.55
C TYR A 68 8.37 -17.75 19.61
N HIS A 69 9.10 -17.37 20.65
CA HIS A 69 9.81 -16.09 20.73
C HIS A 69 11.21 -16.29 21.30
N ASP A 70 12.11 -15.35 21.02
CA ASP A 70 13.47 -15.40 21.56
C ASP A 70 13.44 -15.33 23.09
N ALA A 71 14.31 -16.11 23.73
CA ALA A 71 14.39 -16.19 25.20
C ALA A 71 14.72 -14.83 25.86
N GLU A 72 15.38 -13.94 25.12
CA GLU A 72 15.79 -12.60 25.58
C GLU A 72 14.71 -11.52 25.35
N ARG A 73 13.61 -11.88 24.69
CA ARG A 73 12.54 -10.95 24.29
C ARG A 73 11.24 -11.29 25.00
N ASN A 74 10.58 -10.27 25.55
CA ASN A 74 9.30 -10.42 26.22
C ASN A 74 8.15 -10.16 25.25
N VAL A 75 7.15 -11.05 25.26
CA VAL A 75 5.90 -10.91 24.49
C VAL A 75 4.70 -11.33 25.32
N THR A 76 3.54 -10.74 25.03
CA THR A 76 2.26 -11.14 25.64
C THR A 76 1.37 -11.87 24.63
N PRO A 77 0.46 -12.75 25.10
CA PRO A 77 -0.52 -13.39 24.25
C PRO A 77 -1.39 -12.37 23.49
N ILE A 78 -1.81 -12.73 22.28
CA ILE A 78 -2.87 -11.99 21.58
C ILE A 78 -4.22 -12.23 22.27
N TYR A 79 -5.08 -11.21 22.33
CA TYR A 79 -6.48 -11.41 22.74
C TYR A 79 -7.23 -12.25 21.71
N VAL A 80 -8.02 -13.22 22.18
CA VAL A 80 -8.72 -14.20 21.31
C VAL A 80 -9.63 -13.51 20.28
N ASP A 81 -10.30 -12.42 20.66
CA ASP A 81 -11.17 -11.63 19.80
C ASP A 81 -10.41 -10.86 18.69
N LYS A 82 -9.08 -10.72 18.81
CA LYS A 82 -8.20 -10.11 17.80
C LYS A 82 -7.63 -11.11 16.79
N VAL A 83 -7.68 -12.41 17.08
CA VAL A 83 -7.12 -13.47 16.21
C VAL A 83 -7.83 -13.50 14.85
N LYS A 84 -9.16 -13.61 14.85
CA LYS A 84 -9.95 -13.66 13.60
C LYS A 84 -9.77 -12.39 12.76
N PRO A 85 -9.88 -11.16 13.31
CA PRO A 85 -9.57 -9.95 12.54
C PRO A 85 -8.16 -9.92 11.94
N ALA A 86 -7.13 -10.31 12.70
CA ALA A 86 -5.75 -10.35 12.21
C ALA A 86 -5.58 -11.36 11.06
N MET A 87 -6.10 -12.57 11.23
CA MET A 87 -6.01 -13.60 10.19
C MET A 87 -6.91 -13.33 8.99
N THR A 88 -8.06 -12.67 9.16
CA THR A 88 -8.85 -12.16 8.02
C THR A 88 -8.03 -11.16 7.20
N ALA A 89 -7.25 -10.29 7.84
CA ALA A 89 -6.35 -9.41 7.13
C ALA A 89 -5.25 -10.19 6.38
N VAL A 90 -4.64 -11.21 6.98
CA VAL A 90 -3.70 -12.11 6.28
C VAL A 90 -4.34 -12.76 5.06
N LEU A 91 -5.57 -13.24 5.20
CA LEU A 91 -6.30 -13.89 4.11
C LEU A 91 -6.62 -12.92 2.97
N GLU A 92 -7.27 -11.79 3.27
CA GLU A 92 -7.82 -10.90 2.26
C GLU A 92 -6.81 -9.90 1.68
N SER A 93 -5.78 -9.50 2.44
CA SER A 93 -4.77 -8.53 1.98
C SER A 93 -3.55 -9.18 1.33
N TYR A 94 -3.36 -10.47 1.53
CA TYR A 94 -2.18 -11.21 1.12
C TYR A 94 -2.56 -12.49 0.37
N ILE A 95 -3.12 -13.51 1.02
CA ILE A 95 -3.32 -14.83 0.39
C ILE A 95 -4.23 -14.74 -0.85
N LEU A 96 -5.41 -14.12 -0.73
CA LEU A 96 -6.39 -14.05 -1.82
C LEU A 96 -5.92 -13.19 -3.01
N PRO A 97 -5.31 -12.00 -2.82
CA PRO A 97 -4.69 -11.25 -3.91
C PRO A 97 -3.68 -12.07 -4.72
N TYR A 98 -2.76 -12.77 -4.06
CA TYR A 98 -1.80 -13.64 -4.74
C TYR A 98 -2.49 -14.84 -5.39
N ARG A 99 -3.49 -15.47 -4.75
CA ARG A 99 -4.27 -16.56 -5.38
C ARG A 99 -4.92 -16.10 -6.67
N LYS A 100 -5.50 -14.91 -6.68
CA LYS A 100 -6.22 -14.35 -7.82
C LYS A 100 -5.29 -14.00 -8.98
N VAL A 101 -4.13 -13.41 -8.69
CA VAL A 101 -3.22 -12.89 -9.73
C VAL A 101 -2.18 -13.92 -10.17
N ALA A 102 -1.63 -14.70 -9.24
CA ALA A 102 -0.59 -15.68 -9.51
C ALA A 102 -1.11 -17.13 -9.61
N GLY A 103 -2.37 -17.37 -9.22
CA GLY A 103 -2.99 -18.69 -9.22
C GLY A 103 -2.82 -19.43 -7.90
N GLU A 104 -3.67 -20.44 -7.72
CA GLU A 104 -3.72 -21.25 -6.49
C GLU A 104 -2.43 -22.02 -6.22
N THR A 105 -1.83 -22.62 -7.26
CA THR A 105 -0.56 -23.35 -7.14
C THR A 105 0.56 -22.45 -6.62
N PHE A 106 0.62 -21.19 -7.07
CA PHE A 106 1.64 -20.25 -6.62
C PHE A 106 1.51 -20.00 -5.12
N ILE A 107 0.33 -19.60 -4.65
CA ILE A 107 0.17 -19.24 -3.24
C ILE A 107 0.31 -20.45 -2.32
N LYS A 108 -0.26 -21.62 -2.69
CA LYS A 108 -0.11 -22.85 -1.89
C LYS A 108 1.35 -23.31 -1.80
N ARG A 109 2.16 -23.03 -2.82
CA ARG A 109 3.59 -23.35 -2.81
C ARG A 109 4.41 -22.41 -1.92
N TYR A 110 4.15 -21.11 -1.99
CA TYR A 110 5.05 -20.10 -1.43
C TYR A 110 4.61 -19.49 -0.10
N VAL A 111 3.34 -19.63 0.28
CA VAL A 111 2.84 -19.11 1.56
C VAL A 111 3.57 -19.73 2.77
N PRO A 112 3.96 -18.95 3.79
CA PRO A 112 4.50 -19.48 5.03
C PRO A 112 3.55 -20.51 5.64
N LYS A 113 4.11 -21.59 6.19
CA LYS A 113 3.34 -22.73 6.74
C LYS A 113 2.98 -22.56 8.20
N GLU A 114 3.50 -21.53 8.86
CA GLU A 114 3.25 -21.27 10.27
C GLU A 114 3.16 -19.77 10.52
N TRP A 115 2.09 -19.36 11.21
CA TRP A 115 1.82 -17.98 11.58
C TRP A 115 1.69 -17.89 13.09
N VAL A 116 2.61 -17.16 13.72
CA VAL A 116 2.61 -16.97 15.16
C VAL A 116 2.12 -15.58 15.49
N LEU A 117 1.16 -15.47 16.40
CA LEU A 117 0.49 -14.22 16.74
C LEU A 117 0.77 -13.82 18.19
N PHE A 118 1.35 -12.62 18.37
CA PHE A 118 1.57 -12.03 19.69
C PHE A 118 0.87 -10.68 19.84
N GLY A 119 0.41 -10.42 21.06
CA GLY A 119 -0.37 -9.24 21.41
C GLY A 119 0.47 -7.98 21.62
N SER A 120 1.67 -8.10 22.18
CA SER A 120 2.62 -7.00 22.42
C SER A 120 3.71 -6.93 21.34
N PRO A 121 4.46 -5.81 21.25
CA PRO A 121 5.73 -5.80 20.53
C PRO A 121 6.71 -6.83 21.10
N SER A 122 7.63 -7.29 20.25
CA SER A 122 8.82 -8.02 20.68
C SER A 122 9.90 -7.01 21.04
N LEU A 123 10.10 -6.78 22.33
CA LEU A 123 11.06 -5.78 22.84
C LEU A 123 12.40 -6.45 23.18
N ALA A 124 13.48 -5.93 22.62
CA ALA A 124 14.83 -6.21 23.09
C ALA A 124 15.15 -5.46 24.38
N THR A 125 16.25 -5.81 25.03
CA THR A 125 16.76 -5.20 26.27
C THR A 125 17.06 -3.70 26.14
N ASP A 126 17.34 -3.22 24.93
CA ASP A 126 17.56 -1.81 24.61
C ASP A 126 16.27 -1.04 24.24
N GLY A 127 15.11 -1.70 24.31
CA GLY A 127 13.81 -1.13 23.97
C GLY A 127 13.47 -1.14 22.48
N THR A 128 14.33 -1.68 21.61
CA THR A 128 14.01 -1.81 20.18
C THR A 128 12.96 -2.89 19.94
N GLY A 129 11.88 -2.51 19.24
CA GLY A 129 10.75 -3.38 18.93
C GLY A 129 10.83 -3.97 17.53
N VAL A 130 10.40 -5.21 17.35
CA VAL A 130 10.20 -5.82 16.01
C VAL A 130 8.71 -6.00 15.78
N ALA A 131 8.23 -5.55 14.61
CA ALA A 131 6.80 -5.59 14.23
C ALA A 131 6.39 -6.92 13.59
N GLY A 132 7.32 -7.61 12.96
CA GLY A 132 7.20 -9.00 12.52
C GLY A 132 8.54 -9.57 12.11
N THR A 133 8.60 -10.88 11.97
CA THR A 133 9.78 -11.61 11.50
C THR A 133 9.37 -12.72 10.56
N ALA A 134 10.18 -13.00 9.54
CA ALA A 134 10.14 -14.28 8.83
C ALA A 134 11.39 -15.12 9.11
N ALA A 135 11.17 -16.38 9.45
CA ALA A 135 12.23 -17.35 9.62
C ALA A 135 12.15 -18.43 8.53
N ALA A 136 13.25 -18.58 7.78
CA ALA A 136 13.53 -19.71 6.88
C ALA A 136 12.41 -20.08 5.90
N GLY A 137 11.67 -19.09 5.37
CA GLY A 137 10.60 -19.33 4.40
C GLY A 137 9.36 -20.04 4.97
N ARG A 138 9.34 -20.34 6.28
CA ARG A 138 8.36 -21.25 6.88
C ARG A 138 7.47 -20.58 7.91
N ARG A 139 8.01 -19.69 8.72
CA ARG A 139 7.29 -19.02 9.81
C ARG A 139 7.24 -17.52 9.58
N VAL A 140 6.07 -16.92 9.76
CA VAL A 140 5.90 -15.49 9.98
C VAL A 140 5.39 -15.27 11.40
N THR A 141 6.01 -14.35 12.13
CA THR A 141 5.53 -13.93 13.44
C THR A 141 5.06 -12.48 13.37
N LEU A 142 3.85 -12.22 13.84
CA LEU A 142 3.27 -10.89 13.94
C LEU A 142 3.18 -10.44 15.40
N TYR A 143 3.64 -9.22 15.67
CA TYR A 143 3.63 -8.63 17.00
C TYR A 143 2.66 -7.43 17.09
N SER A 144 2.37 -6.99 18.31
CA SER A 144 1.55 -5.80 18.62
C SER A 144 0.07 -5.88 18.19
N LEU A 145 -0.47 -7.08 18.01
CA LEU A 145 -1.83 -7.28 17.48
C LEU A 145 -2.95 -6.85 18.44
N ASN A 146 -2.65 -6.62 19.72
CA ASN A 146 -3.66 -6.14 20.68
C ASN A 146 -3.92 -4.63 20.54
N THR A 147 -2.93 -3.87 20.05
CA THR A 147 -2.99 -2.40 19.98
C THR A 147 -3.03 -1.88 18.55
N GLN A 148 -2.51 -2.64 17.59
CA GLN A 148 -2.44 -2.23 16.19
C GLN A 148 -3.69 -2.63 15.41
N SER A 149 -4.04 -1.81 14.41
CA SER A 149 -5.05 -2.21 13.43
C SER A 149 -4.54 -3.40 12.59
N PRO A 150 -5.41 -4.30 12.10
CA PRO A 150 -5.00 -5.38 11.19
C PRO A 150 -4.27 -4.87 9.94
N ASN A 151 -4.54 -3.63 9.50
CA ASN A 151 -3.89 -2.99 8.36
C ASN A 151 -2.39 -2.70 8.58
N PHE A 152 -1.94 -2.55 9.83
CA PHE A 152 -0.52 -2.42 10.17
C PHE A 152 0.26 -3.68 9.79
N GLY A 153 -0.33 -4.86 10.01
CA GLY A 153 0.27 -6.14 9.66
C GLY A 153 0.48 -6.29 8.16
N VAL A 154 -0.31 -5.64 7.31
CA VAL A 154 -0.28 -5.85 5.85
C VAL A 154 1.07 -5.47 5.24
N LEU A 155 1.65 -4.33 5.64
CA LEU A 155 2.97 -3.91 5.15
C LEU A 155 4.06 -4.90 5.57
N VAL A 156 4.04 -5.31 6.83
CA VAL A 156 4.97 -6.30 7.39
C VAL A 156 4.83 -7.64 6.66
N ILE A 157 3.60 -8.09 6.42
CA ILE A 157 3.33 -9.35 5.70
C ILE A 157 3.93 -9.34 4.30
N HIS A 158 3.71 -8.27 3.52
CA HIS A 158 4.26 -8.18 2.16
C HIS A 158 5.78 -8.01 2.16
N HIS A 159 6.34 -7.33 3.18
CA HIS A 159 7.78 -7.22 3.39
C HIS A 159 8.39 -8.61 3.62
N GLU A 160 7.89 -9.32 4.64
CA GLU A 160 8.36 -10.66 4.99
C GLU A 160 8.16 -11.67 3.86
N PHE A 161 7.03 -11.61 3.16
CA PHE A 161 6.79 -12.50 2.02
C PHE A 161 7.77 -12.22 0.87
N THR A 162 8.18 -10.97 0.67
CA THR A 162 9.19 -10.64 -0.34
C THR A 162 10.53 -11.31 -0.01
N HIS A 163 10.94 -11.34 1.27
CA HIS A 163 12.11 -12.12 1.69
C HIS A 163 11.99 -13.61 1.37
N ILE A 164 10.82 -14.20 1.61
CA ILE A 164 10.55 -15.61 1.28
C ILE A 164 10.68 -15.85 -0.23
N LEU A 165 10.09 -14.98 -1.04
CA LEU A 165 10.21 -15.05 -2.49
C LEU A 165 11.69 -14.93 -2.91
N ASN A 166 12.45 -14.02 -2.30
CA ASN A 166 13.86 -13.80 -2.61
C ASN A 166 14.77 -14.97 -2.23
N GLN A 167 14.39 -15.80 -1.26
CA GLN A 167 15.08 -17.07 -0.95
C GLN A 167 14.87 -18.13 -2.03
N LEU A 168 13.78 -18.04 -2.80
CA LEU A 168 13.38 -19.04 -3.79
C LEU A 168 13.71 -18.62 -5.22
N VAL A 169 13.61 -17.33 -5.50
CA VAL A 169 14.02 -16.69 -6.75
C VAL A 169 14.91 -15.52 -6.37
N ALA A 170 16.19 -15.62 -6.71
CA ALA A 170 17.19 -14.64 -6.28
C ALA A 170 16.83 -13.22 -6.74
N ILE A 171 17.12 -12.24 -5.89
CA ILE A 171 17.05 -10.81 -6.22
C ILE A 171 17.93 -10.55 -7.46
N PRO A 172 17.45 -9.77 -8.45
CA PRO A 172 18.28 -9.36 -9.58
C PRO A 172 19.57 -8.67 -9.12
N THR A 173 20.72 -9.09 -9.67
CA THR A 173 22.05 -8.64 -9.22
C THR A 173 22.32 -7.14 -9.42
N ASP A 174 21.54 -6.51 -10.31
CA ASP A 174 21.61 -5.08 -10.60
C ASP A 174 20.92 -4.21 -9.53
N PHE A 175 20.07 -4.78 -8.67
CA PHE A 175 19.35 -4.00 -7.65
C PHE A 175 20.28 -3.39 -6.60
N GLU A 176 21.17 -4.19 -6.01
CA GLU A 176 22.12 -3.71 -4.98
C GLU A 176 22.96 -2.54 -5.51
N SER A 177 23.32 -2.58 -6.79
CA SER A 177 24.15 -1.56 -7.43
C SER A 177 23.47 -0.18 -7.51
N ILE A 178 22.14 -0.10 -7.41
CA ILE A 178 21.39 1.17 -7.44
C ILE A 178 21.78 2.06 -6.25
N SER A 179 21.99 1.45 -5.07
CA SER A 179 22.20 2.14 -3.79
C SER A 179 23.42 1.66 -3.01
N LYS A 180 24.34 0.93 -3.67
CA LYS A 180 25.49 0.26 -3.03
C LYS A 180 26.30 1.19 -2.11
N ALA A 181 26.54 2.42 -2.55
CA ALA A 181 27.34 3.39 -1.80
C ALA A 181 26.62 4.03 -0.60
N ASP A 182 25.30 3.86 -0.52
CA ASP A 182 24.45 4.55 0.46
C ASP A 182 23.87 3.59 1.53
N TYR A 183 24.12 2.28 1.43
CA TYR A 183 23.74 1.33 2.49
C TYR A 183 24.52 1.64 3.77
N ASN A 184 23.78 1.65 4.89
CA ASN A 184 24.30 2.02 6.19
C ASN A 184 23.66 1.15 7.28
N ALA A 185 24.49 0.35 7.96
CA ALA A 185 24.06 -0.53 9.05
C ALA A 185 23.53 0.23 10.28
N ASP A 186 23.94 1.49 10.49
CA ASP A 186 23.42 2.40 11.52
C ASP A 186 22.11 3.09 11.09
N TRP A 187 21.30 2.44 10.24
CA TRP A 187 20.06 2.96 9.66
C TRP A 187 19.10 3.59 10.69
N ALA A 188 19.07 3.07 11.92
CA ALA A 188 18.19 3.55 12.99
C ALA A 188 18.48 4.99 13.42
N LYS A 189 19.69 5.50 13.15
CA LYS A 189 20.10 6.88 13.43
C LYS A 189 19.84 7.83 12.26
N ILE A 190 19.44 7.32 11.10
CA ILE A 190 19.26 8.11 9.89
C ILE A 190 17.82 8.63 9.83
N PRO A 191 17.60 9.96 9.74
CA PRO A 191 16.26 10.52 9.58
C PRO A 191 15.61 10.07 8.27
N ALA A 192 14.29 9.84 8.30
CA ALA A 192 13.53 9.38 7.12
C ALA A 192 13.69 10.31 5.90
N ASP A 193 13.73 11.62 6.09
CA ASP A 193 13.95 12.59 5.00
C ASP A 193 15.35 12.48 4.37
N THR A 194 16.34 12.05 5.16
CA THR A 194 17.70 11.79 4.66
C THR A 194 17.69 10.51 3.82
N ALA A 195 17.13 9.42 4.36
CA ALA A 195 16.98 8.16 3.62
C ALA A 195 16.23 8.35 2.29
N LYS A 196 15.13 9.11 2.32
CA LYS A 196 14.36 9.52 1.16
C LYS A 196 15.24 10.17 0.09
N LYS A 197 16.06 11.16 0.48
CA LYS A 197 16.96 11.89 -0.45
C LYS A 197 18.02 10.99 -1.08
N TYR A 198 18.43 9.92 -0.41
CA TYR A 198 19.34 8.90 -0.93
C TYR A 198 18.66 7.79 -1.75
N GLY A 199 17.33 7.82 -1.86
CA GLY A 199 16.56 6.90 -2.69
C GLY A 199 16.07 5.65 -1.97
N PHE A 200 15.83 5.73 -0.67
CA PHE A 200 15.23 4.67 0.14
C PHE A 200 13.82 5.04 0.57
N VAL A 201 12.91 4.07 0.62
CA VAL A 201 11.51 4.30 1.03
C VAL A 201 11.34 4.50 2.54
N THR A 202 12.27 3.96 3.32
CA THR A 202 12.36 4.11 4.78
C THR A 202 13.82 4.19 5.20
N SER A 203 14.08 4.64 6.44
CA SER A 203 15.44 4.53 6.99
C SER A 203 15.87 3.07 7.09
N TYR A 204 14.96 2.16 7.46
CA TYR A 204 15.25 0.72 7.58
C TYR A 204 15.77 0.10 6.28
N ALA A 205 15.21 0.49 5.13
CA ALA A 205 15.69 0.09 3.80
C ALA A 205 17.18 0.43 3.56
N MET A 206 17.77 1.39 4.29
CA MET A 206 19.21 1.68 4.19
C MET A 206 20.09 0.59 4.79
N GLY A 207 19.55 -0.29 5.65
CA GLY A 207 20.35 -1.26 6.39
C GLY A 207 21.12 -2.22 5.48
N LYS A 208 20.45 -2.75 4.45
CA LYS A 208 21.01 -3.68 3.46
C LYS A 208 20.07 -3.84 2.27
N TYR A 209 20.61 -4.28 1.13
CA TYR A 209 19.85 -4.37 -0.12
C TYR A 209 18.66 -5.33 -0.07
N THR A 210 18.70 -6.37 0.77
CA THR A 210 17.58 -7.31 0.92
C THR A 210 16.39 -6.64 1.62
N GLU A 211 16.61 -5.81 2.64
CA GLU A 211 15.52 -5.04 3.28
C GLU A 211 15.00 -3.95 2.37
N ASP A 212 15.90 -3.27 1.65
CA ASP A 212 15.53 -2.28 0.64
C ASP A 212 14.58 -2.86 -0.42
N TYR A 213 14.89 -4.08 -0.88
CA TYR A 213 14.07 -4.79 -1.85
C TYR A 213 12.67 -5.09 -1.30
N ALA A 214 12.60 -5.68 -0.10
CA ALA A 214 11.36 -6.02 0.58
C ALA A 214 10.51 -4.77 0.90
N GLU A 215 11.15 -3.70 1.35
CA GLU A 215 10.49 -2.43 1.65
C GLU A 215 9.91 -1.79 0.40
N VAL A 216 10.66 -1.75 -0.72
CA VAL A 216 10.14 -1.19 -1.98
C VAL A 216 8.93 -1.99 -2.47
N ALA A 217 9.01 -3.34 -2.46
CA ALA A 217 7.90 -4.19 -2.85
C ALA A 217 6.67 -3.99 -1.96
N ALA A 218 6.84 -4.01 -0.64
CA ALA A 218 5.75 -3.85 0.32
C ALA A 218 5.09 -2.47 0.21
N HIS A 219 5.87 -1.39 0.13
CA HIS A 219 5.33 -0.04 0.02
C HIS A 219 4.58 0.16 -1.31
N LEU A 220 5.11 -0.35 -2.42
CA LEU A 220 4.39 -0.32 -3.69
C LEU A 220 3.06 -1.07 -3.59
N LEU A 221 3.04 -2.30 -3.05
CA LEU A 221 1.81 -3.11 -2.94
C LEU A 221 0.77 -2.46 -2.01
N VAL A 222 1.20 -1.93 -0.87
CA VAL A 222 0.28 -1.48 0.20
C VAL A 222 -0.09 -0.01 0.08
N LYS A 223 0.88 0.89 -0.18
CA LYS A 223 0.63 2.34 -0.29
C LYS A 223 0.30 2.77 -1.71
N GLY A 224 0.72 1.98 -2.70
CA GLY A 224 0.31 2.17 -4.09
C GLY A 224 1.19 3.07 -4.93
N GLN A 225 0.87 3.10 -6.22
CA GLN A 225 1.67 3.80 -7.23
C GLN A 225 1.71 5.31 -7.01
N ALA A 226 0.54 5.91 -6.76
CA ALA A 226 0.43 7.35 -6.54
C ALA A 226 1.23 7.82 -5.33
N TRP A 227 1.20 7.04 -4.24
CA TRP A 227 2.02 7.32 -3.07
C TRP A 227 3.51 7.24 -3.39
N TYR A 228 3.95 6.17 -4.07
CA TYR A 228 5.37 5.96 -4.38
C TYR A 228 5.92 7.03 -5.32
N ASP A 229 5.15 7.41 -6.35
CA ASP A 229 5.54 8.48 -7.28
C ASP A 229 5.58 9.85 -6.62
N ASN A 230 4.66 10.15 -5.71
CA ASN A 230 4.68 11.36 -4.91
C ASN A 230 5.86 11.36 -3.93
N TYR A 231 6.14 10.22 -3.30
CA TYR A 231 7.29 10.05 -2.42
C TYR A 231 8.59 10.28 -3.18
N ALA A 232 8.78 9.64 -4.33
CA ALA A 232 9.94 9.82 -5.19
C ALA A 232 10.06 11.26 -5.70
N SER A 233 8.95 11.91 -6.08
CA SER A 233 8.97 13.31 -6.55
C SER A 233 9.32 14.31 -5.46
N GLY A 234 9.04 14.01 -4.20
CA GLY A 234 9.50 14.80 -3.05
C GLY A 234 10.90 14.42 -2.54
N SER A 235 11.68 13.66 -3.31
CA SER A 235 13.09 13.32 -3.01
C SER A 235 14.06 14.30 -3.72
N SER A 236 15.36 14.06 -3.59
CA SER A 236 16.38 14.68 -4.45
C SER A 236 16.28 14.13 -5.89
N THR A 237 16.88 14.81 -6.87
CA THR A 237 16.92 14.30 -8.26
C THR A 237 17.53 12.90 -8.35
N LEU A 238 18.63 12.67 -7.62
CA LEU A 238 19.29 11.37 -7.57
C LEU A 238 18.43 10.33 -6.83
N GLY A 239 17.86 10.70 -5.68
CA GLY A 239 16.99 9.83 -4.89
C GLY A 239 15.73 9.41 -5.66
N LYS A 240 15.10 10.33 -6.40
CA LYS A 240 13.99 10.04 -7.33
C LYS A 240 14.41 9.02 -8.38
N THR A 241 15.56 9.23 -9.01
CA THR A 241 16.09 8.32 -10.04
C THR A 241 16.28 6.91 -9.48
N LYS A 242 16.93 6.78 -8.32
CA LYS A 242 17.13 5.50 -7.62
C LYS A 242 15.81 4.83 -7.26
N LEU A 243 14.85 5.56 -6.70
CA LEU A 243 13.52 5.02 -6.36
C LEU A 243 12.79 4.49 -7.59
N LYS A 244 12.84 5.18 -8.74
CA LYS A 244 12.21 4.71 -9.98
C LYS A 244 12.95 3.52 -10.59
N GLN A 245 14.28 3.44 -10.47
CA GLN A 245 15.06 2.26 -10.86
C GLN A 245 14.70 1.04 -10.00
N LYS A 246 14.61 1.21 -8.67
CA LYS A 246 14.21 0.15 -7.73
C LYS A 246 12.81 -0.36 -8.02
N GLU A 247 11.85 0.54 -8.26
CA GLU A 247 10.50 0.17 -8.66
C GLU A 247 10.49 -0.66 -9.95
N ALA A 248 11.17 -0.20 -11.00
CA ALA A 248 11.24 -0.92 -12.27
C ALA A 248 11.83 -2.32 -12.10
N ASN A 249 12.87 -2.45 -11.26
CA ASN A 249 13.51 -3.72 -10.95
C ASN A 249 12.56 -4.68 -10.21
N VAL A 250 11.89 -4.20 -9.15
CA VAL A 250 10.91 -4.98 -8.38
C VAL A 250 9.73 -5.42 -9.26
N VAL A 251 9.16 -4.52 -10.06
CA VAL A 251 8.07 -4.85 -10.98
C VAL A 251 8.50 -5.94 -11.97
N ASN A 252 9.68 -5.79 -12.56
CA ASN A 252 10.22 -6.78 -13.51
C ASN A 252 10.50 -8.14 -12.85
N TYR A 253 11.00 -8.17 -11.62
CA TYR A 253 11.23 -9.42 -10.89
C TYR A 253 9.93 -10.19 -10.66
N PHE A 254 8.85 -9.53 -10.24
CA PHE A 254 7.55 -10.18 -10.09
C PHE A 254 7.01 -10.67 -11.43
N THR A 255 7.04 -9.83 -12.47
CA THR A 255 6.47 -10.18 -13.77
C THR A 255 7.28 -11.25 -14.52
N THR A 256 8.60 -11.07 -14.61
CA THR A 256 9.47 -11.94 -15.39
C THR A 256 9.97 -13.13 -14.58
N GLY A 257 10.39 -12.91 -13.33
CA GLY A 257 10.94 -13.93 -12.46
C GLY A 257 9.88 -14.82 -11.83
N LEU A 258 8.84 -14.22 -11.24
CA LEU A 258 7.78 -14.95 -10.53
C LEU A 258 6.54 -15.27 -11.39
N LYS A 259 6.45 -14.69 -12.60
CA LYS A 259 5.25 -14.78 -13.48
C LYS A 259 3.98 -14.23 -12.81
N VAL A 260 4.15 -13.20 -11.99
CA VAL A 260 3.06 -12.49 -11.30
C VAL A 260 2.97 -11.07 -11.87
N ASP A 261 1.80 -10.70 -12.39
CA ASP A 261 1.55 -9.31 -12.79
C ASP A 261 1.53 -8.43 -11.53
N PHE A 262 2.61 -7.68 -11.33
CA PHE A 262 2.78 -6.85 -10.14
C PHE A 262 1.73 -5.74 -10.07
N ARG A 263 1.28 -5.19 -11.20
CA ARG A 263 0.30 -4.11 -11.24
C ARG A 263 -1.09 -4.64 -10.92
N ALA A 264 -1.42 -5.82 -11.42
CA ALA A 264 -2.65 -6.52 -11.03
C ALA A 264 -2.64 -6.84 -9.53
N LEU A 265 -1.53 -7.36 -9.00
CA LEU A 265 -1.38 -7.65 -7.58
C LEU A 265 -1.50 -6.38 -6.72
N GLN A 266 -0.80 -5.30 -7.09
CA GLN A 266 -0.87 -4.00 -6.44
C GLN A 266 -2.31 -3.46 -6.39
N LYS A 267 -3.07 -3.61 -7.48
CA LYS A 267 -4.50 -3.26 -7.50
C LYS A 267 -5.30 -4.05 -6.47
N GLU A 268 -5.17 -5.38 -6.46
CA GLU A 268 -5.94 -6.24 -5.53
C GLU A 268 -5.63 -5.92 -4.06
N VAL A 269 -4.36 -5.70 -3.72
CA VAL A 269 -3.95 -5.30 -2.37
C VAL A 269 -4.50 -3.91 -2.01
N GLN A 270 -4.40 -2.93 -2.91
CA GLN A 270 -4.93 -1.59 -2.65
C GLN A 270 -6.46 -1.54 -2.53
N GLU A 271 -7.20 -2.36 -3.27
CA GLU A 271 -8.66 -2.44 -3.12
C GLU A 271 -9.08 -3.02 -1.76
N TYR A 272 -8.32 -3.98 -1.22
CA TYR A 272 -8.47 -4.37 0.17
C TYR A 272 -8.22 -3.17 1.11
N MET A 273 -7.07 -2.51 0.96
CA MET A 273 -6.65 -1.42 1.84
C MET A 273 -7.65 -0.24 1.81
N LYS A 274 -8.21 0.12 0.65
CA LYS A 274 -9.22 1.19 0.54
C LYS A 274 -10.50 0.85 1.30
N ARG A 275 -10.90 -0.42 1.30
CA ARG A 275 -12.10 -0.90 2.01
C ARG A 275 -11.90 -0.92 3.52
N THR A 276 -10.72 -1.31 3.99
CA THR A 276 -10.44 -1.52 5.42
C THR A 276 -9.73 -0.35 6.10
N ALA A 277 -9.15 0.57 5.33
CA ALA A 277 -8.50 1.80 5.80
C ALA A 277 -8.98 3.04 5.02
N PRO A 278 -10.29 3.34 4.97
CA PRO A 278 -10.83 4.43 4.15
C PRO A 278 -10.35 5.84 4.57
N THR A 279 -9.77 5.97 5.77
CA THR A 279 -9.17 7.21 6.29
C THR A 279 -7.68 7.35 5.96
N ASP A 280 -7.04 6.32 5.39
CA ASP A 280 -5.66 6.43 4.91
C ASP A 280 -5.63 7.24 3.62
N ASN A 281 -5.30 8.53 3.76
CA ASN A 281 -5.21 9.46 2.65
C ASN A 281 -4.20 9.04 1.57
N SER A 282 -3.23 8.17 1.87
CA SER A 282 -2.29 7.67 0.84
C SER A 282 -2.98 6.87 -0.26
N LEU A 283 -4.15 6.28 0.04
CA LEU A 283 -4.94 5.47 -0.87
C LEU A 283 -5.95 6.29 -1.69
N SER A 284 -6.10 7.58 -1.37
CA SER A 284 -6.98 8.52 -2.05
C SER A 284 -6.23 9.33 -3.11
N ILE A 285 -6.90 9.81 -4.16
CA ILE A 285 -6.30 10.75 -5.12
C ILE A 285 -6.07 12.14 -4.50
N ARG A 286 -6.82 12.46 -3.43
CA ARG A 286 -6.95 13.81 -2.89
C ARG A 286 -5.61 14.52 -2.60
N PRO A 287 -4.61 13.91 -1.93
CA PRO A 287 -3.34 14.59 -1.68
C PRO A 287 -2.48 14.81 -2.93
N TYR A 288 -2.81 14.15 -4.05
CA TYR A 288 -1.98 14.06 -5.25
C TYR A 288 -2.40 15.01 -6.39
N VAL A 289 -3.63 15.51 -6.37
CA VAL A 289 -4.09 16.52 -7.36
C VAL A 289 -3.26 17.79 -7.21
N SER A 290 -2.77 18.33 -8.33
CA SER A 290 -1.85 19.47 -8.47
C SER A 290 -0.45 19.28 -7.88
N SER A 291 -0.26 18.42 -6.88
CA SER A 291 1.04 18.14 -6.26
C SER A 291 1.86 17.16 -7.11
N LEU A 292 1.30 15.97 -7.36
CA LEU A 292 1.86 14.93 -8.22
C LEU A 292 1.27 15.03 -9.62
N TYR A 293 -0.06 14.98 -9.74
CA TYR A 293 -0.76 15.01 -11.01
C TYR A 293 -1.00 16.45 -11.44
N LYS A 294 -0.34 16.85 -12.53
CA LYS A 294 -0.38 18.18 -13.12
C LYS A 294 -1.46 18.32 -14.18
N THR A 295 -1.89 17.22 -14.78
CA THR A 295 -2.93 17.26 -15.82
C THR A 295 -3.96 16.17 -15.63
N VAL A 296 -5.19 16.47 -16.07
CA VAL A 296 -6.26 15.49 -16.27
C VAL A 296 -6.76 15.65 -17.69
N THR A 297 -6.54 14.63 -18.53
CA THR A 297 -6.82 14.67 -19.97
C THR A 297 -8.04 13.83 -20.32
N MET A 298 -9.02 14.47 -20.95
CA MET A 298 -10.30 13.90 -21.37
C MET A 298 -10.35 13.80 -22.89
N ASN A 299 -10.46 12.57 -23.39
CA ASN A 299 -10.75 12.29 -24.78
C ASN A 299 -11.82 11.20 -24.84
N LEU A 300 -13.08 11.58 -25.05
CA LEU A 300 -14.22 10.64 -24.99
C LEU A 300 -14.20 9.57 -26.09
N SER A 301 -13.25 9.61 -27.03
CA SER A 301 -13.00 8.51 -27.97
C SER A 301 -12.10 7.40 -27.41
N ASN A 302 -11.44 7.61 -26.27
CA ASN A 302 -10.62 6.58 -25.64
C ASN A 302 -11.47 5.39 -25.18
N ALA A 303 -10.94 4.17 -25.37
CA ALA A 303 -11.65 2.91 -25.10
C ALA A 303 -12.16 2.76 -23.66
N TYR A 304 -11.47 3.36 -22.68
CA TYR A 304 -11.89 3.28 -21.28
C TYR A 304 -13.22 3.99 -21.01
N TYR A 305 -13.65 4.95 -21.83
CA TYR A 305 -14.98 5.56 -21.70
C TYR A 305 -16.10 4.62 -22.14
N THR A 306 -15.85 3.77 -23.14
CA THR A 306 -16.78 2.67 -23.49
C THR A 306 -16.85 1.65 -22.36
N LYS A 307 -15.72 1.39 -21.70
CA LYS A 307 -15.62 0.37 -20.66
C LYS A 307 -16.22 0.79 -19.32
N TYR A 308 -15.95 2.01 -18.87
CA TYR A 308 -16.34 2.49 -17.53
C TYR A 308 -17.46 3.51 -17.56
N GLY A 309 -17.92 3.91 -18.76
CA GLY A 309 -18.99 4.87 -18.94
C GLY A 309 -18.53 6.33 -18.84
N THR A 310 -19.50 7.22 -18.98
CA THR A 310 -19.34 8.68 -18.94
C THR A 310 -20.51 9.30 -18.17
N SER A 311 -20.33 10.50 -17.61
CA SER A 311 -21.46 11.31 -17.15
C SER A 311 -22.26 11.82 -18.33
N SER A 312 -23.59 11.69 -18.29
CA SER A 312 -24.49 12.26 -19.31
C SER A 312 -24.39 13.79 -19.40
N ALA A 313 -24.23 14.44 -18.24
CA ALA A 313 -24.05 15.89 -18.13
C ALA A 313 -22.75 16.33 -18.83
N PHE A 314 -21.62 15.70 -18.49
CA PHE A 314 -20.34 16.05 -19.13
C PHE A 314 -20.29 15.66 -20.61
N SER A 315 -20.89 14.53 -21.00
CA SER A 315 -20.95 14.09 -22.40
C SER A 315 -21.71 15.07 -23.29
N SER A 316 -22.78 15.68 -22.75
CA SER A 316 -23.53 16.73 -23.43
C SER A 316 -22.66 17.97 -23.67
N VAL A 317 -21.88 18.37 -22.66
CA VAL A 317 -20.95 19.51 -22.75
C VAL A 317 -19.82 19.25 -23.75
N TYR A 318 -19.21 18.07 -23.69
CA TYR A 318 -18.18 17.64 -24.64
C TYR A 318 -18.72 17.63 -26.07
N SER A 319 -19.95 17.14 -26.27
CA SER A 319 -20.61 17.12 -27.57
C SER A 319 -20.94 18.53 -28.08
N ALA A 320 -21.40 19.42 -27.20
CA ALA A 320 -21.65 20.82 -27.56
C ALA A 320 -20.37 21.54 -28.01
N LEU A 321 -19.26 21.36 -27.28
CA LEU A 321 -17.95 21.89 -27.69
C LEU A 321 -17.53 21.34 -29.06
N ARG A 322 -17.63 20.02 -29.25
CA ARG A 322 -17.30 19.36 -30.52
C ARG A 322 -18.12 19.90 -31.68
N THR A 323 -19.44 20.07 -31.50
CA THR A 323 -20.32 20.64 -32.53
C THR A 323 -19.97 22.10 -32.83
N GLY A 324 -19.68 22.91 -31.81
CA GLY A 324 -19.27 24.30 -32.00
C GLY A 324 -17.94 24.43 -32.76
N LEU A 325 -16.99 23.54 -32.51
CA LEU A 325 -15.74 23.46 -33.27
C LEU A 325 -15.98 23.01 -34.73
N ALA A 326 -16.82 21.99 -34.92
CA ALA A 326 -17.14 21.45 -36.24
C ALA A 326 -17.80 22.49 -37.15
N ALA A 327 -18.64 23.37 -36.60
CA ALA A 327 -19.25 24.49 -37.34
C ALA A 327 -18.22 25.47 -37.94
N SER A 328 -16.96 25.40 -37.51
CA SER A 328 -15.84 26.17 -38.05
C SER A 328 -14.74 25.28 -38.64
N ASN A 329 -15.09 24.07 -39.12
CA ASN A 329 -14.15 23.10 -39.71
C ASN A 329 -13.00 22.71 -38.78
N ARG A 330 -13.28 22.56 -37.48
CA ARG A 330 -12.32 22.11 -36.46
C ARG A 330 -12.81 20.81 -35.81
N THR A 331 -11.89 19.90 -35.54
CA THR A 331 -12.15 18.63 -34.87
C THR A 331 -11.57 18.67 -33.46
N LEU A 332 -12.40 18.38 -32.45
CA LEU A 332 -11.94 18.24 -31.07
C LEU A 332 -11.12 16.95 -30.91
N ASN A 333 -9.92 17.06 -30.35
CA ASN A 333 -9.08 15.90 -30.05
C ASN A 333 -9.12 15.55 -28.56
N SER A 334 -8.91 16.54 -27.69
CA SER A 334 -8.93 16.33 -26.23
C SER A 334 -9.13 17.63 -25.46
N ILE A 335 -9.55 17.51 -24.21
CA ILE A 335 -9.61 18.60 -23.24
C ILE A 335 -8.68 18.23 -22.08
N SER A 336 -7.85 19.16 -21.62
CA SER A 336 -7.00 18.93 -20.45
C SER A 336 -7.23 20.01 -19.40
N VAL A 337 -7.44 19.61 -18.14
CA VAL A 337 -7.29 20.51 -16.99
C VAL A 337 -5.83 20.42 -16.55
N ARG A 338 -5.13 21.56 -16.54
CA ARG A 338 -3.72 21.69 -16.21
C ARG A 338 -3.57 22.53 -14.95
N PHE A 339 -2.87 22.03 -13.93
CA PHE A 339 -2.57 22.77 -12.71
C PHE A 339 -1.20 23.42 -12.85
N ASP A 340 -1.17 24.62 -13.44
CA ASP A 340 0.06 25.29 -13.84
C ASP A 340 0.86 25.82 -12.64
N SER A 341 0.18 26.17 -11.55
CA SER A 341 0.77 26.57 -10.27
C SER A 341 -0.12 26.17 -9.09
N SER A 342 0.15 26.69 -7.88
CA SER A 342 -0.69 26.45 -6.71
C SER A 342 -2.06 27.14 -6.75
N THR A 343 -2.26 28.10 -7.64
CA THR A 343 -3.49 28.91 -7.73
C THR A 343 -4.01 29.11 -9.15
N GLN A 344 -3.18 28.84 -10.16
CA GLN A 344 -3.54 28.98 -11.57
C GLN A 344 -3.71 27.61 -12.22
N ALA A 345 -4.75 27.49 -13.04
CA ALA A 345 -5.00 26.35 -13.88
C ALA A 345 -5.30 26.82 -15.32
N THR A 346 -5.11 25.91 -16.27
CA THR A 346 -5.48 26.12 -17.67
C THR A 346 -6.42 25.00 -18.09
N ILE A 347 -7.55 25.36 -18.70
CA ILE A 347 -8.32 24.41 -19.49
C ILE A 347 -7.82 24.51 -20.92
N ARG A 348 -7.10 23.48 -21.37
CA ARG A 348 -6.57 23.36 -22.73
C ARG A 348 -7.54 22.56 -23.58
N VAL A 349 -7.90 23.10 -24.74
CA VAL A 349 -8.64 22.39 -25.78
C VAL A 349 -7.68 22.13 -26.94
N ASN A 350 -7.34 20.87 -27.18
CA ASN A 350 -6.58 20.46 -28.34
C ASN A 350 -7.54 20.18 -29.49
N TYR A 351 -7.32 20.81 -30.64
CA TYR A 351 -8.16 20.64 -31.82
C TYR A 351 -7.32 20.60 -33.11
N THR A 352 -7.85 19.94 -34.12
CA THR A 352 -7.27 19.91 -35.47
C THR A 352 -8.10 20.78 -36.40
N SER A 353 -7.43 21.49 -37.30
CA SER A 353 -8.04 22.25 -38.40
C SER A 353 -7.28 21.98 -39.69
N ALA A 354 -7.68 22.61 -40.79
CA ALA A 354 -6.98 22.48 -42.08
C ALA A 354 -5.49 22.91 -42.01
N SER A 355 -5.12 23.81 -41.10
CA SER A 355 -3.74 24.30 -40.95
C SER A 355 -2.90 23.49 -39.95
N GLY A 356 -3.45 22.44 -39.34
CA GLY A 356 -2.76 21.58 -38.39
C GLY A 356 -3.47 21.44 -37.05
N THR A 357 -2.74 20.93 -36.07
CA THR A 357 -3.22 20.70 -34.70
C THR A 357 -2.74 21.81 -33.77
N PHE A 358 -3.65 22.33 -32.95
CA PHE A 358 -3.44 23.48 -32.10
C PHE A 358 -3.93 23.23 -30.67
N ASP A 359 -3.22 23.80 -29.72
CA ASP A 359 -3.69 23.97 -28.34
C ASP A 359 -4.31 25.35 -28.17
N ALA A 360 -5.53 25.39 -27.62
CA ALA A 360 -6.20 26.59 -27.17
C ALA A 360 -6.25 26.62 -25.64
N ASP A 361 -5.55 27.58 -25.03
CA ASP A 361 -5.42 27.70 -23.58
C ASP A 361 -6.35 28.76 -23.01
N PHE A 362 -7.20 28.34 -22.07
CA PHE A 362 -8.08 29.22 -21.30
C PHE A 362 -7.62 29.27 -19.85
N THR A 363 -7.23 30.45 -19.36
CA THR A 363 -6.76 30.63 -17.98
C THR A 363 -7.90 30.63 -16.97
N PHE A 364 -7.68 29.92 -15.86
CA PHE A 364 -8.51 29.85 -14.68
C PHE A 364 -7.65 30.08 -13.44
N SER A 365 -8.25 30.60 -12.37
CA SER A 365 -7.77 30.36 -11.01
C SER A 365 -8.48 29.13 -10.44
N TYR A 366 -7.91 28.53 -9.40
CA TYR A 366 -8.56 27.43 -8.71
C TYR A 366 -8.30 27.43 -7.20
N THR A 367 -9.25 26.85 -6.46
CA THR A 367 -9.05 26.43 -5.07
C THR A 367 -9.13 24.91 -4.99
N TYR A 368 -8.27 24.31 -4.18
CA TYR A 368 -8.27 22.86 -3.96
C TYR A 368 -8.01 22.52 -2.49
N ASP A 369 -8.96 21.84 -1.86
CA ASP A 369 -8.80 21.34 -0.50
C ASP A 369 -8.32 19.88 -0.54
N LYS A 370 -7.10 19.64 -0.04
CA LYS A 370 -6.47 18.30 -0.05
C LYS A 370 -7.13 17.31 0.91
N SER A 371 -7.90 17.77 1.89
CA SER A 371 -8.59 16.93 2.87
C SER A 371 -9.92 16.39 2.32
N THR A 372 -10.72 17.28 1.74
CA THR A 372 -12.02 16.95 1.16
C THR A 372 -11.91 16.46 -0.29
N GLY A 373 -10.92 16.97 -1.03
CA GLY A 373 -10.79 16.78 -2.47
C GLY A 373 -11.55 17.83 -3.30
N ASP A 374 -12.12 18.86 -2.67
CA ASP A 374 -12.96 19.83 -3.35
C ASP A 374 -12.13 20.78 -4.23
N LEU A 375 -12.42 20.76 -5.53
CA LEU A 375 -11.86 21.61 -6.57
C LEU A 375 -12.91 22.60 -7.06
N LYS A 376 -12.58 23.89 -7.07
CA LYS A 376 -13.38 24.94 -7.72
C LYS A 376 -12.51 25.68 -8.73
N LEU A 377 -12.93 25.68 -9.99
CA LEU A 377 -12.31 26.43 -11.08
C LEU A 377 -13.07 27.75 -11.28
N THR A 378 -12.34 28.86 -11.38
CA THR A 378 -12.91 30.19 -11.61
C THR A 378 -12.24 30.81 -12.82
N LYS A 379 -13.02 31.25 -13.81
CA LYS A 379 -12.44 31.89 -14.99
C LYS A 379 -11.65 33.13 -14.56
N ALA A 380 -10.43 33.25 -15.05
CA ALA A 380 -9.56 34.40 -14.82
C ALA A 380 -9.25 35.10 -16.15
N ASP A 381 -8.60 36.26 -16.10
CA ASP A 381 -8.04 36.89 -17.29
C ASP A 381 -6.99 35.97 -17.94
N GLN A 382 -6.87 36.06 -19.27
CA GLN A 382 -5.89 35.23 -19.99
C GLN A 382 -4.47 35.57 -19.54
N ALA A 383 -3.67 34.54 -19.24
CA ALA A 383 -2.29 34.71 -18.81
C ALA A 383 -1.34 35.20 -19.93
N GLY A 384 -1.80 35.16 -21.19
CA GLY A 384 -1.06 35.67 -22.34
C GLY A 384 -1.98 35.99 -23.52
N THR A 385 -1.40 36.54 -24.59
CA THR A 385 -2.12 36.97 -25.80
C THR A 385 -1.60 36.32 -27.08
N THR A 386 -0.53 35.53 -27.01
CA THR A 386 0.14 34.88 -28.15
C THR A 386 0.05 33.36 -28.06
N GLY A 387 0.40 32.67 -29.15
CA GLY A 387 0.50 31.20 -29.18
C GLY A 387 -0.82 30.52 -28.80
N ASN A 388 -0.78 29.64 -27.80
CA ASN A 388 -1.96 28.89 -27.35
C ASN A 388 -3.09 29.78 -26.83
N TYR A 389 -2.77 30.93 -26.22
CA TYR A 389 -3.78 31.89 -25.76
C TYR A 389 -4.43 32.62 -26.94
N GLN A 390 -3.67 32.88 -28.01
CA GLN A 390 -4.22 33.41 -29.25
C GLN A 390 -5.15 32.39 -29.92
N ASN A 391 -4.75 31.10 -29.93
CA ASN A 391 -5.57 30.01 -30.48
C ASN A 391 -6.91 29.88 -29.75
N ALA A 392 -6.99 30.24 -28.46
CA ALA A 392 -8.22 30.23 -27.69
C ALA A 392 -9.28 31.19 -28.26
N ASN A 393 -8.87 32.33 -28.82
CA ASN A 393 -9.78 33.30 -29.45
C ASN A 393 -10.55 32.67 -30.63
N ASN A 394 -9.91 31.76 -31.37
CA ASN A 394 -10.51 31.09 -32.53
C ASN A 394 -11.66 30.15 -32.17
N ILE A 395 -11.76 29.75 -30.89
CA ILE A 395 -12.76 28.79 -30.41
C ILE A 395 -13.53 29.29 -29.18
N ALA A 396 -13.34 30.56 -28.79
CA ALA A 396 -13.89 31.13 -27.57
C ALA A 396 -15.42 31.04 -27.51
N GLY A 397 -16.13 31.22 -28.63
CA GLY A 397 -17.58 31.09 -28.69
C GLY A 397 -18.05 29.69 -28.30
N ALA A 398 -17.45 28.64 -28.87
CA ALA A 398 -17.77 27.26 -28.56
C ALA A 398 -17.37 26.88 -27.13
N PHE A 399 -16.24 27.37 -26.63
CA PHE A 399 -15.79 27.15 -25.26
C PHE A 399 -16.72 27.81 -24.24
N ASN A 400 -17.08 29.07 -24.46
CA ASN A 400 -17.88 29.87 -23.53
C ASN A 400 -19.30 29.33 -23.36
N SER A 401 -19.91 28.82 -24.43
CA SER A 401 -21.26 28.23 -24.40
C SER A 401 -21.30 26.78 -23.90
N SER A 402 -20.14 26.15 -23.66
CA SER A 402 -20.04 24.75 -23.22
C SER A 402 -19.24 24.61 -21.92
N LEU A 403 -17.92 24.46 -22.00
CA LEU A 403 -17.05 24.17 -20.85
C LEU A 403 -17.08 25.27 -19.80
N LEU A 404 -17.05 26.55 -20.22
CA LEU A 404 -17.10 27.65 -19.26
C LEU A 404 -18.39 27.60 -18.43
N THR A 405 -19.54 27.46 -19.09
CA THR A 405 -20.84 27.30 -18.41
C THR A 405 -20.84 26.06 -17.51
N TYR A 406 -20.24 24.95 -17.96
CA TYR A 406 -20.20 23.73 -17.17
C TYR A 406 -19.41 23.88 -15.87
N PHE A 407 -18.22 24.46 -15.91
CA PHE A 407 -17.38 24.62 -14.70
C PHE A 407 -17.82 25.78 -13.81
N SER A 408 -18.55 26.77 -14.36
CA SER A 408 -19.00 27.94 -13.61
C SER A 408 -19.89 27.54 -12.43
N ASN A 409 -19.58 28.10 -11.24
CA ASN A 409 -20.31 27.90 -9.99
C ASN A 409 -20.39 26.45 -9.49
N LYS A 410 -19.59 25.52 -10.03
CA LYS A 410 -19.51 24.14 -9.55
C LYS A 410 -18.28 23.90 -8.69
N VAL A 411 -18.45 23.01 -7.72
CA VAL A 411 -17.37 22.40 -6.95
C VAL A 411 -17.35 20.92 -7.32
N PHE A 412 -16.17 20.38 -7.58
CA PHE A 412 -15.99 18.96 -7.87
C PHE A 412 -15.09 18.31 -6.84
N THR A 413 -15.51 17.19 -6.27
CA THR A 413 -14.72 16.40 -5.33
C THR A 413 -13.90 15.36 -6.09
N ALA A 414 -12.57 15.43 -5.94
CA ALA A 414 -11.63 14.50 -6.55
C ALA A 414 -11.69 13.11 -5.90
N SER A 415 -11.76 12.08 -6.72
CA SER A 415 -11.71 10.68 -6.34
C SER A 415 -11.00 9.84 -7.41
N TRP A 416 -10.51 8.66 -7.05
CA TRP A 416 -10.29 7.64 -8.06
C TRP A 416 -11.62 7.32 -8.76
N LEU A 417 -11.56 6.91 -10.03
CA LEU A 417 -12.77 6.54 -10.77
C LEU A 417 -13.52 5.43 -10.00
N ASN A 418 -14.80 5.67 -9.70
CA ASN A 418 -15.66 4.71 -9.02
C ASN A 418 -16.13 3.62 -10.00
N ALA A 419 -15.18 2.80 -10.44
CA ALA A 419 -15.39 1.64 -11.29
C ALA A 419 -14.33 0.58 -10.96
N ASN A 420 -14.65 -0.69 -11.22
CA ASN A 420 -13.66 -1.75 -11.19
C ASN A 420 -12.76 -1.65 -12.43
N VAL A 421 -11.78 -0.74 -12.38
CA VAL A 421 -10.86 -0.47 -13.50
C VAL A 421 -9.85 -1.60 -13.67
N ASP A 422 -9.37 -1.82 -14.89
CA ASP A 422 -8.29 -2.78 -15.13
C ASP A 422 -6.99 -2.34 -14.44
N PRO A 423 -6.07 -3.28 -14.18
CA PRO A 423 -4.75 -2.96 -13.62
C PRO A 423 -4.02 -1.85 -14.35
N VAL A 424 -4.11 -1.78 -15.69
CA VAL A 424 -3.45 -0.75 -16.51
C VAL A 424 -4.03 0.65 -16.30
N ASP A 425 -5.30 0.75 -15.92
CA ASP A 425 -5.99 2.03 -15.69
C ASP A 425 -5.97 2.45 -14.21
N TYR A 426 -5.56 1.53 -13.32
CA TYR A 426 -5.53 1.74 -11.88
C TYR A 426 -4.54 2.83 -11.49
N ASN A 427 -4.97 3.79 -10.66
CA ASN A 427 -4.24 5.02 -10.34
C ASN A 427 -3.84 5.91 -11.55
N ASN A 428 -4.32 5.61 -12.75
CA ASN A 428 -4.07 6.41 -13.96
C ASN A 428 -5.29 7.23 -14.40
N LEU A 429 -6.50 6.87 -13.93
CA LEU A 429 -7.73 7.61 -14.16
C LEU A 429 -8.21 8.32 -12.89
N GLY A 430 -8.27 9.66 -12.95
CA GLY A 430 -8.79 10.50 -11.88
C GLY A 430 -10.14 11.09 -12.24
N ALA A 431 -11.09 11.02 -11.31
CA ALA A 431 -12.46 11.49 -11.47
C ALA A 431 -12.77 12.66 -10.53
N PHE A 432 -13.66 13.53 -10.99
CA PHE A 432 -14.07 14.76 -10.33
C PHE A 432 -15.60 14.80 -10.37
N TYR A 433 -16.21 14.46 -9.24
CA TYR A 433 -17.66 14.37 -9.08
C TYR A 433 -18.21 15.70 -8.59
N GLU A 434 -19.26 16.23 -9.20
CA GLU A 434 -19.91 17.44 -8.71
C GLU A 434 -20.33 17.22 -7.24
N LYS A 435 -20.01 18.20 -6.40
CA LYS A 435 -20.35 18.15 -4.98
C LYS A 435 -21.86 18.00 -4.84
N ASP A 436 -22.28 17.04 -4.01
CA ASP A 436 -23.68 16.67 -3.79
C ASP A 436 -24.41 16.12 -5.03
N ASN A 437 -23.70 15.82 -6.13
CA ASN A 437 -24.26 15.21 -7.34
C ASN A 437 -23.26 14.25 -8.02
N ALA A 438 -23.15 13.02 -7.49
CA ALA A 438 -22.23 12.01 -8.00
C ALA A 438 -22.53 11.53 -9.44
N THR A 439 -23.70 11.86 -10.02
CA THR A 439 -24.02 11.50 -11.42
C THR A 439 -23.41 12.47 -12.43
N ASN A 440 -23.11 13.70 -12.00
CA ASN A 440 -22.41 14.68 -12.80
C ASN A 440 -20.92 14.64 -12.47
N TYR A 441 -20.11 14.15 -13.40
CA TYR A 441 -18.68 14.02 -13.19
C TYR A 441 -17.92 14.08 -14.51
N TRP A 442 -16.64 14.37 -14.40
CA TRP A 442 -15.68 14.21 -15.47
C TRP A 442 -14.48 13.46 -14.93
N TYR A 443 -13.82 12.69 -15.79
CA TYR A 443 -12.62 11.96 -15.42
C TYR A 443 -11.74 11.81 -16.64
N GLY A 444 -10.45 11.57 -16.43
CA GLY A 444 -9.50 11.44 -17.52
C GLY A 444 -8.17 10.87 -17.07
N THR A 445 -7.26 10.72 -18.03
CA THR A 445 -5.91 10.24 -17.78
C THR A 445 -5.12 11.29 -17.01
N LEU A 446 -4.46 10.86 -15.94
CA LEU A 446 -3.62 11.68 -15.09
C LEU A 446 -2.21 11.80 -15.67
N GLY A 447 -1.68 13.02 -15.74
CA GLY A 447 -0.30 13.28 -16.13
C GLY A 447 0.49 13.93 -15.00
N GLN A 448 1.76 13.54 -14.83
CA GLN A 448 2.65 14.08 -13.80
C GLN A 448 3.49 15.28 -14.27
N THR A 449 3.36 15.65 -15.56
CA THR A 449 4.07 16.77 -16.19
C THR A 449 3.06 17.70 -16.84
N LEU A 450 3.45 18.97 -16.96
CA LEU A 450 2.74 19.97 -17.76
C LEU A 450 3.15 19.84 -19.23
#